data_AF-A0A1A7YFA9-F1
#
_entry.id   AF-A0A1A7YFA9-F1
#
_cell.length_a   1.000
_cell.length_b   1.000
_cell.length_c   1.000
_cell.angle_alpha   90.00
_cell.angle_beta   90.00
_cell.angle_gamma   90.00
#
_symmetry.space_group_name_H-M   'P 1'
#
loop_
_entity.id
_entity.type
_entity.pdbx_description
1 polymer ?
#
loop_
_entity_poly.entity_id
_entity_poly.type
_entity_poly.pdbx_seq_one_letter_code
_entity_poly.pdbx_strand_id
1 'polypeptide(L)'
;AINFFVSSVNTLVNKTMEDTLMTIKQYENARLEFDAYRSDLEELSLGPRDAAAMVRIEMAQHEYQLHRDKYERLRSDVSIKMKFLEENKVKVMHKQLLLFHNAISAYFAGNQQQLEQTLIQFNVKLKPPGSDKPSWLEEQ
;
A
#
# COMPACT_ATOMS: atom_id res chain seq x y z
N ALA A 1 -4.14 -18.39 -1.28
CA ALA A 1 -4.59 -17.16 -0.58
C ALA A 1 -3.43 -16.26 -0.15
N ILE A 2 -2.47 -16.76 0.64
CA ILE A 2 -1.33 -15.95 1.13
C ILE A 2 -0.50 -15.33 0.00
N ASN A 3 -0.13 -16.10 -1.03
CA ASN A 3 0.61 -15.55 -2.19
C ASN A 3 -0.15 -14.42 -2.90
N PHE A 4 -1.49 -14.49 -2.92
CA PHE A 4 -2.32 -13.45 -3.51
C PHE A 4 -2.34 -12.18 -2.65
N PHE A 5 -2.42 -12.33 -1.33
CA PHE A 5 -2.26 -11.23 -0.37
C PHE A 5 -0.92 -10.52 -0.56
N VAL A 6 0.18 -11.27 -0.55
CA VAL A 6 1.54 -10.73 -0.70
C VAL A 6 1.70 -10.00 -2.03
N SER A 7 1.26 -10.61 -3.15
CA SER A 7 1.34 -9.99 -4.48
C SER A 7 0.51 -8.69 -4.57
N SER A 8 -0.67 -8.66 -3.96
CA SER A 8 -1.54 -7.49 -3.95
C SER A 8 -0.95 -6.34 -3.13
N VAL A 9 -0.41 -6.64 -1.94
CA VAL A 9 0.28 -5.64 -1.11
C VAL A 9 1.55 -5.14 -1.77
N ASN A 10 2.32 -6.04 -2.39
CA ASN A 10 3.52 -5.69 -3.16
C ASN A 10 3.18 -4.72 -4.31
N THR A 11 2.04 -4.92 -4.98
CA THR A 11 1.55 -4.02 -6.03
C THR A 11 1.16 -2.65 -5.45
N LEU A 12 0.42 -2.64 -4.33
CA LEU A 12 0.02 -1.39 -3.67
C LEU A 12 1.24 -0.54 -3.28
N VAL A 13 2.28 -1.17 -2.72
CA VAL A 13 3.49 -0.47 -2.28
C VAL A 13 4.38 -0.12 -3.46
N ASN A 14 4.83 -1.10 -4.23
CA ASN A 14 5.90 -0.89 -5.21
C ASN A 14 5.43 -0.31 -6.55
N LYS A 15 4.11 -0.15 -6.75
CA LYS A 15 3.57 0.51 -7.94
C LYS A 15 2.71 1.71 -7.56
N THR A 16 1.66 1.51 -6.76
CA THR A 16 0.68 2.57 -6.50
C THR A 16 1.25 3.69 -5.62
N MET A 17 1.92 3.33 -4.51
CA MET A 17 2.59 4.33 -3.67
C MET A 17 3.79 4.96 -4.37
N GLU A 18 4.57 4.19 -5.13
CA GLU A 18 5.73 4.71 -5.87
C GLU A 18 5.32 5.76 -6.93
N ASP A 19 4.22 5.56 -7.67
CA ASP A 19 3.72 6.56 -8.62
C ASP A 19 3.35 7.90 -7.93
N THR A 20 2.76 7.82 -6.74
CA THR A 20 2.45 9.02 -5.95
C THR A 20 3.73 9.69 -5.44
N LEU A 21 4.68 8.89 -4.95
CA LEU A 21 5.97 9.36 -4.46
C LEU A 21 6.79 10.05 -5.56
N MET A 22 6.73 9.56 -6.79
CA MET A 22 7.39 10.19 -7.94
C MET A 22 6.89 11.63 -8.16
N THR A 23 5.57 11.84 -8.09
CA THR A 23 4.99 13.19 -8.22
C THR A 23 5.33 14.08 -7.02
N ILE A 24 5.42 13.52 -5.81
CA ILE A 24 5.90 14.27 -4.63
C ILE A 24 7.34 14.74 -4.84
N LYS A 25 8.25 13.88 -5.30
CA LYS A 25 9.65 14.26 -5.59
C LYS A 25 9.74 15.39 -6.62
N GLN A 26 8.90 15.36 -7.66
CA GLN A 26 8.83 16.43 -8.66
C GLN A 26 8.33 17.74 -8.05
N TYR A 27 7.27 17.68 -7.22
CA TYR A 27 6.75 18.82 -6.48
C TYR A 27 7.81 19.43 -5.55
N GLU A 28 8.54 18.62 -4.80
CA GLU A 28 9.58 19.10 -3.88
C GLU A 28 10.74 19.78 -4.62
N ASN A 29 11.14 19.24 -5.76
CA ASN A 29 12.12 19.88 -6.63
C ASN A 29 11.61 21.23 -7.17
N ALA A 30 10.37 21.28 -7.67
CA ALA A 30 9.77 22.53 -8.15
C ALA A 30 9.61 23.58 -7.03
N ARG A 31 9.34 23.15 -5.79
CA ARG A 31 9.30 24.04 -4.62
C ARG A 31 10.65 24.70 -4.37
N LEU A 32 11.74 23.92 -4.41
CA LEU A 32 13.10 24.45 -4.24
C LEU A 32 13.46 25.47 -5.32
N GLU A 33 13.16 25.16 -6.59
CA GLU A 33 13.37 26.10 -7.70
C GLU A 33 12.56 27.38 -7.51
N PHE A 34 11.26 27.25 -7.19
CA PHE A 34 10.38 28.40 -6.94
C PHE A 34 10.93 29.30 -5.82
N ASP A 35 11.36 28.74 -4.69
CA ASP A 35 11.91 29.50 -3.57
C ASP A 35 13.24 30.19 -3.93
N ALA A 36 14.07 29.57 -4.76
CA ALA A 36 15.29 30.18 -5.28
C ALA A 36 14.99 31.41 -6.15
N TYR A 37 14.14 31.28 -7.17
CA TYR A 37 13.77 32.40 -8.06
C TYR A 37 12.99 33.50 -7.34
N ARG A 38 12.19 33.15 -6.32
CA ARG A 38 11.54 34.14 -5.45
C ARG A 38 12.58 34.96 -4.70
N SER A 39 13.58 34.31 -4.13
CA SER A 39 14.67 34.98 -3.39
C SER A 39 15.51 35.88 -4.30
N ASP A 40 15.85 35.40 -5.50
CA ASP A 40 16.60 36.19 -6.50
C ASP A 40 15.85 37.45 -6.92
N LEU A 41 14.54 37.35 -7.15
CA LEU A 41 13.68 38.49 -7.48
C LEU A 41 13.58 39.48 -6.31
N GLU A 42 13.43 38.99 -5.08
CA GLU A 42 13.40 39.80 -3.86
C GLU A 42 14.73 40.56 -3.68
N GLU A 43 15.87 39.90 -3.88
CA GLU A 43 17.21 40.51 -3.78
C GLU A 43 17.43 41.58 -4.86
N LEU A 44 17.12 41.28 -6.13
CA LEU A 44 17.23 42.24 -7.22
C LEU A 44 16.34 43.48 -7.00
N SER A 45 15.17 43.29 -6.39
CA SER A 45 14.21 44.37 -6.12
C SER A 45 14.68 45.36 -5.05
N LEU A 46 15.61 44.97 -4.18
CA LEU A 46 16.24 45.83 -3.17
C LEU A 46 17.40 46.65 -3.75
N GLY A 47 17.89 46.28 -4.94
CA GLY A 47 18.98 46.95 -5.63
C GLY A 47 18.61 48.31 -6.27
N PRO A 48 19.59 49.00 -6.88
CA PRO A 48 19.37 50.25 -7.61
C PRO A 48 18.39 50.05 -8.77
N ARG A 49 17.55 51.07 -9.05
CA ARG A 49 16.56 51.03 -10.14
C ARG A 49 17.00 51.76 -11.40
N ASP A 50 18.25 51.56 -11.82
CA ASP A 50 18.73 52.05 -13.10
C ASP A 50 18.15 51.24 -14.28
N ALA A 51 18.31 51.75 -15.51
CA ALA A 51 17.74 51.13 -16.70
C ALA A 51 18.20 49.67 -16.91
N ALA A 52 19.45 49.34 -16.58
CA ALA A 52 19.98 47.98 -16.72
C ALA A 52 19.46 47.05 -15.61
N ALA A 53 19.25 47.56 -14.40
CA ALA A 53 18.60 46.84 -13.31
C ALA A 53 17.12 46.56 -13.60
N MET A 54 16.38 47.52 -14.20
CA MET A 54 14.98 47.31 -14.58
C MET A 54 14.82 46.15 -15.57
N VAL A 55 15.69 46.02 -16.57
CA VAL A 55 15.67 44.88 -17.51
C VAL A 55 15.91 43.55 -16.78
N ARG A 56 16.88 43.51 -15.84
CA ARG A 56 17.17 42.30 -15.05
C ARG A 56 16.00 41.91 -14.13
N ILE A 57 15.33 42.88 -13.52
CA ILE A 57 14.14 42.66 -12.70
C ILE A 57 12.99 42.11 -13.55
N GLU A 58 12.78 42.63 -14.76
CA GLU A 58 11.75 42.10 -15.66
C GLU A 58 12.02 40.65 -16.07
N MET A 59 13.27 40.32 -16.39
CA MET A 59 13.68 38.94 -16.67
C MET A 59 13.47 38.02 -15.45
N ALA A 60 13.90 38.44 -14.25
CA ALA A 60 13.71 37.68 -13.03
C ALA A 60 12.22 37.49 -12.68
N GLN A 61 11.38 38.50 -12.96
CA GLN A 61 9.94 38.41 -12.78
C GLN A 61 9.30 37.35 -13.70
N HIS A 62 9.80 37.24 -14.93
CA HIS A 62 9.35 36.20 -15.87
C HIS A 62 9.71 34.79 -15.39
N GLU A 63 10.98 34.58 -15.00
CA GLU A 63 11.44 33.28 -14.47
C GLU A 63 10.70 32.89 -13.19
N TYR A 64 10.52 33.83 -12.26
CA TYR A 64 9.71 33.62 -11.06
C TYR A 64 8.30 33.13 -11.39
N GLN A 65 7.63 33.76 -12.37
CA GLN A 65 6.27 33.38 -12.75
C GLN A 65 6.22 31.97 -13.35
N LEU A 66 7.19 31.62 -14.20
CA LEU A 66 7.30 30.29 -14.80
C LEU A 66 7.46 29.20 -13.72
N HIS A 67 8.35 29.42 -12.75
CA HIS A 67 8.57 28.45 -11.67
C HIS A 67 7.41 28.41 -10.67
N ARG A 68 6.73 29.54 -10.42
CA ARG A 68 5.51 29.58 -9.62
C ARG A 68 4.40 28.73 -10.23
N ASP A 69 4.16 28.85 -11.54
CA ASP A 69 3.11 28.12 -12.22
C ASP A 69 3.37 26.60 -12.20
N LYS A 70 4.63 26.20 -12.40
CA LYS A 70 5.07 24.79 -12.27
C LYS A 70 4.85 24.27 -10.84
N TYR A 71 5.25 25.04 -9.83
CA TYR A 71 5.08 24.70 -8.42
C TYR A 71 3.60 24.51 -8.05
N GLU A 72 2.74 25.48 -8.37
CA GLU A 72 1.31 25.43 -8.02
C GLU A 72 0.59 24.29 -8.74
N ARG A 73 0.93 24.04 -10.01
CA ARG A 73 0.41 22.88 -10.73
C ARG A 73 0.78 21.57 -10.03
N LEU A 74 2.06 21.36 -9.72
CA LEU A 74 2.51 20.12 -9.07
C LEU A 74 1.94 19.98 -7.65
N ARG A 75 1.72 21.08 -6.94
CA ARG A 75 1.03 21.10 -5.65
C ARG A 75 -0.39 20.55 -5.76
N SER A 76 -1.13 20.99 -6.78
CA SER A 76 -2.48 20.48 -7.09
C SER A 76 -2.43 18.99 -7.44
N ASP A 77 -1.51 18.59 -8.31
CA ASP A 77 -1.34 17.19 -8.74
C ASP A 77 -1.06 16.27 -7.54
N VAL A 78 -0.16 16.67 -6.62
CA VAL A 78 0.10 15.93 -5.37
C VAL A 78 -1.16 15.84 -4.51
N SER A 79 -1.91 16.93 -4.34
CA SER A 79 -3.12 16.92 -3.52
C SER A 79 -4.17 15.95 -4.06
N ILE A 80 -4.31 15.84 -5.38
CA ILE A 80 -5.25 14.92 -6.02
C ILE A 80 -4.74 13.47 -5.89
N LYS A 81 -3.47 13.21 -6.21
CA LYS A 81 -2.89 11.87 -6.11
C LYS A 81 -2.94 11.32 -4.69
N MET A 82 -2.70 12.15 -3.66
CA MET A 82 -2.81 11.72 -2.26
C MET A 82 -4.22 11.25 -1.89
N LYS A 83 -5.27 11.93 -2.39
CA LYS A 83 -6.66 11.50 -2.17
C LYS A 83 -6.93 10.14 -2.83
N PHE A 84 -6.54 9.99 -4.09
CA PHE A 84 -6.71 8.71 -4.80
C PHE A 84 -5.88 7.58 -4.20
N LEU A 85 -4.67 7.86 -3.72
CA LEU A 85 -3.85 6.88 -3.03
C LEU A 85 -4.53 6.40 -1.74
N GLU A 86 -5.09 7.31 -0.95
CA GLU A 86 -5.78 6.95 0.29
C GLU A 86 -7.00 6.07 0.01
N GLU A 87 -7.84 6.46 -0.95
CA GLU A 87 -8.99 5.66 -1.38
C GLU A 87 -8.58 4.26 -1.85
N ASN A 88 -7.53 4.18 -2.68
CA ASN A 88 -7.04 2.90 -3.20
C ASN A 88 -6.45 2.03 -2.08
N LYS A 89 -5.64 2.61 -1.20
CA LYS A 89 -5.03 1.93 -0.05
C LYS A 89 -6.11 1.31 0.83
N VAL A 90 -7.14 2.08 1.21
CA VAL A 90 -8.25 1.59 2.02
C VAL A 90 -8.96 0.43 1.32
N LYS A 91 -9.28 0.58 0.03
CA LYS A 91 -9.99 -0.43 -0.76
C LYS A 91 -9.21 -1.74 -0.88
N VAL A 92 -7.92 -1.65 -1.19
CA VAL A 92 -7.04 -2.83 -1.34
C VAL A 92 -6.84 -3.48 0.02
N MET A 93 -6.46 -2.73 1.06
CA MET A 93 -6.18 -3.30 2.37
C MET A 93 -7.41 -3.94 2.99
N HIS A 94 -8.59 -3.32 2.88
CA HIS A 94 -9.84 -3.91 3.39
C HIS A 94 -10.10 -5.29 2.76
N LYS A 95 -10.04 -5.38 1.42
CA LYS A 95 -10.26 -6.65 0.71
C LYS A 95 -9.20 -7.69 1.06
N GLN A 96 -7.93 -7.29 1.05
CA GLN A 96 -6.81 -8.22 1.22
C GLN A 96 -6.72 -8.74 2.67
N LEU A 97 -6.94 -7.89 3.67
CA LEU A 97 -6.97 -8.30 5.08
C LEU A 97 -8.14 -9.27 5.35
N LEU A 98 -9.32 -9.02 4.78
CA LEU A 98 -10.45 -9.94 4.91
C LEU A 98 -10.15 -11.31 4.29
N LEU A 99 -9.64 -11.34 3.06
CA LEU A 99 -9.28 -12.60 2.39
C LEU A 99 -8.17 -13.35 3.13
N PHE A 100 -7.19 -12.64 3.66
CA PHE A 100 -6.12 -13.22 4.45
C PHE A 100 -6.66 -13.84 5.74
N HIS A 101 -7.47 -13.09 6.50
CA HIS A 101 -8.10 -13.57 7.72
C HIS A 101 -8.94 -14.83 7.47
N ASN A 102 -9.80 -14.80 6.44
CA ASN A 102 -10.65 -15.95 6.09
C ASN A 102 -9.82 -17.19 5.74
N ALA A 103 -8.69 -17.01 5.03
CA ALA A 103 -7.81 -18.12 4.70
C ALA A 103 -7.13 -18.73 5.93
N ILE A 104 -6.70 -17.90 6.89
CA ILE A 104 -6.11 -18.36 8.15
C ILE A 104 -7.15 -19.09 9.00
N SER A 105 -8.35 -18.53 9.15
CA SER A 105 -9.44 -19.16 9.89
C SER A 105 -9.84 -20.51 9.27
N ALA A 106 -9.94 -20.58 7.94
CA ALA A 106 -10.23 -21.84 7.24
C ALA A 106 -9.12 -22.90 7.42
N TYR A 107 -7.85 -22.48 7.41
CA TYR A 107 -6.72 -23.37 7.66
C TYR A 107 -6.80 -24.03 9.04
N PHE A 108 -7.03 -23.25 10.10
CA PHE A 108 -7.13 -23.79 11.44
C PHE A 108 -8.41 -24.62 11.66
N ALA A 109 -9.55 -24.16 11.16
CA ALA A 109 -10.80 -24.91 11.25
C ALA A 109 -10.71 -26.27 10.54
N GLY A 110 -10.12 -26.31 9.34
CA GLY A 110 -9.90 -27.55 8.60
C GLY A 110 -8.94 -28.50 9.32
N ASN A 111 -7.84 -27.98 9.86
CA ASN A 111 -6.89 -28.79 10.62
C ASN A 111 -7.51 -29.37 11.90
N GLN A 112 -8.32 -28.59 12.61
CA GLN A 112 -9.03 -29.06 13.80
C GLN A 112 -9.98 -30.21 13.46
N GLN A 113 -10.79 -30.05 12.40
CA GLN A 113 -11.72 -31.08 11.95
C GLN A 113 -11.00 -32.36 11.54
N GLN A 114 -9.88 -32.24 10.80
CA GLN A 114 -9.12 -33.40 10.38
C GLN A 114 -8.46 -34.13 11.56
N LEU A 115 -7.92 -33.38 12.53
CA LEU A 115 -7.35 -33.96 13.74
C LEU A 115 -8.40 -34.71 14.56
N GLU A 116 -9.59 -34.14 14.72
CA GLU A 116 -10.71 -34.77 15.43
C GLU A 116 -11.14 -36.07 14.75
N GLN A 117 -11.26 -36.07 13.41
CA GLN A 117 -11.58 -37.27 12.64
C GLN A 117 -10.50 -38.37 12.80
N THR A 118 -9.22 -38.00 12.77
CA THR A 118 -8.13 -38.94 12.98
C THR A 118 -8.19 -39.54 14.40
N LEU A 119 -8.45 -38.73 15.43
CA LEU A 119 -8.60 -39.22 16.81
C LEU A 119 -9.77 -40.21 16.95
N ILE A 120 -10.90 -39.93 16.31
CA ILE A 120 -12.05 -40.85 16.29
C ILE A 120 -11.65 -42.20 15.65
N GLN A 121 -10.95 -42.19 14.52
CA GLN A 121 -10.49 -43.43 13.86
C GLN A 121 -9.56 -44.25 14.75
N PHE A 122 -8.64 -43.61 15.50
CA PHE A 122 -7.77 -44.32 16.45
C PHE A 122 -8.53 -44.88 17.66
N ASN A 123 -9.56 -44.16 18.15
CA ASN A 123 -10.33 -44.60 19.31
C ASN A 123 -11.35 -45.72 18.98
N VAL A 124 -11.74 -45.88 17.72
CA VAL A 124 -12.48 -47.07 17.26
C VAL A 124 -11.49 -48.22 17.15
N LYS A 125 -11.23 -48.91 18.27
CA LYS A 125 -10.48 -50.18 18.27
C LYS A 125 -11.12 -51.17 17.29
N LEU A 126 -10.30 -51.80 16.45
CA LEU A 126 -10.69 -53.00 15.69
C LEU A 126 -11.23 -54.05 16.67
N LYS A 127 -12.48 -54.50 16.47
CA LYS A 127 -13.01 -55.68 17.16
C LYS A 127 -12.00 -56.83 16.97
N PRO A 128 -11.56 -57.53 18.04
CA PRO A 128 -10.68 -58.66 17.89
C PRO A 128 -11.34 -59.71 16.98
N PRO A 129 -10.60 -60.31 16.03
CA PRO A 129 -11.15 -61.35 15.17
C PRO A 129 -11.62 -62.51 16.05
N GLY A 130 -12.92 -62.82 16.02
CA GLY A 130 -13.54 -63.88 16.82
C GLY A 130 -14.69 -63.47 17.75
N SER A 131 -15.06 -62.19 17.80
CA SER A 131 -16.11 -61.69 18.72
C SER A 131 -17.57 -61.97 18.32
N ASP A 132 -17.83 -62.56 17.15
CA ASP A 132 -19.20 -62.73 16.64
C ASP A 132 -19.78 -64.16 16.80
N LYS A 133 -19.10 -65.09 17.49
CA LYS A 133 -19.67 -66.41 17.82
C LYS A 133 -19.37 -66.83 19.26
N PRO A 134 -20.39 -67.15 20.09
CA PRO A 134 -20.16 -67.75 21.40
C PRO A 134 -19.41 -69.08 21.23
N SER A 135 -18.51 -69.36 22.17
CA SER A 135 -17.86 -70.67 22.22
C SER A 135 -18.89 -71.71 22.63
N TRP A 136 -18.94 -72.84 21.91
CA TRP A 136 -19.84 -73.98 22.20
C TRP A 136 -19.69 -74.56 23.62
N LEU A 137 -18.65 -74.14 24.35
CA LEU A 137 -18.39 -74.49 25.75
C LEU A 137 -19.21 -73.69 26.77
N GLU A 138 -19.90 -72.61 26.36
CA GLU A 138 -20.76 -71.80 27.26
C GLU A 138 -22.21 -72.31 27.32
N GLU A 139 -22.56 -73.39 26.62
CA GLU A 139 -23.92 -73.97 26.56
C GLU A 139 -24.14 -75.20 27.49
N GLN A 140 -23.50 -75.28 28.66
CA GLN A 140 -23.81 -76.32 29.68
C GLN A 140 -24.26 -75.75 31.01
#